data_AF-A0A5S6Q0R3-F1
#
_entry.id   AF-A0A5S6Q0R3-F1
#
_cell.length_a   1.000
_cell.length_b   1.000
_cell.length_c   1.000
_cell.angle_alpha   90.00
_cell.angle_beta   90.00
_cell.angle_gamma   90.00
#
_symmetry.space_group_name_H-M   'P 1'
#
loop_
_entity.id
_entity.type
_entity.pdbx_description
1 polymer ?
#
loop_
_entity_poly.entity_id
_entity_poly.type
_entity_poly.pdbx_seq_one_letter_code
_entity_poly.pdbx_strand_id
1 'polypeptide(L)'
;MYFNVLLVIDNTPGHPQSLCFASKNVEVKFLPANSTSLLQPLDQGTIQCIKATYTRLVLGKLRDTLHAKPDCDLTGLWKRFSIADAIALIAEAGHEIKPRTVSGCWKRLWRDAVNECEDIGAIDEEVMDIVNIAKELGGEGFSDMIKDDIREHIEDCGCNVYASQEKRVY
;
A
#
# COMPACT_ATOMS: atom_id res chain seq x y z
N MET A 1 -7.04 -15.55 -31.58
CA MET A 1 -7.07 -14.11 -31.28
C MET A 1 -5.87 -13.82 -30.40
N TYR A 2 -5.03 -12.86 -30.77
CA TYR A 2 -3.91 -12.41 -29.95
C TYR A 2 -4.31 -11.09 -29.30
N PHE A 3 -4.29 -11.03 -27.97
CA PHE A 3 -4.38 -9.78 -27.21
C PHE A 3 -2.96 -9.35 -26.80
N ASN A 4 -2.77 -8.05 -26.58
CA ASN A 4 -1.47 -7.49 -26.21
C ASN A 4 -1.35 -7.25 -24.70
N VAL A 5 -2.47 -7.03 -24.01
CA VAL A 5 -2.53 -6.73 -22.58
C VAL A 5 -3.62 -7.58 -21.93
N LEU A 6 -3.30 -8.15 -20.76
CA LEU A 6 -4.27 -8.80 -19.88
C LEU A 6 -4.56 -7.87 -18.70
N LEU A 7 -5.81 -7.44 -18.55
CA LEU A 7 -6.28 -6.66 -17.42
C LEU A 7 -7.02 -7.59 -16.44
N VAL A 8 -6.47 -7.74 -15.24
CA VAL A 8 -7.09 -8.51 -14.15
C VAL A 8 -7.70 -7.53 -13.15
N ILE A 9 -9.02 -7.64 -12.91
CA ILE A 9 -9.77 -6.73 -12.02
C ILE A 9 -10.68 -7.52 -11.09
N ASP A 10 -11.05 -6.91 -9.97
CA ASP A 10 -12.01 -7.48 -9.03
C ASP A 10 -13.43 -7.53 -9.64
N ASN A 11 -14.25 -8.44 -9.12
CA ASN A 11 -15.62 -8.61 -9.56
C ASN A 11 -16.59 -7.83 -8.67
N THR A 12 -16.50 -6.51 -8.75
CA THR A 12 -17.38 -5.56 -8.05
C THR A 12 -18.49 -5.03 -8.98
N PRO A 13 -19.70 -4.71 -8.46
CA PRO A 13 -20.77 -4.11 -9.26
C PRO A 13 -20.37 -2.82 -10.01
N GLY A 14 -19.31 -2.14 -9.57
CA GLY A 14 -18.74 -0.97 -10.25
C GLY A 14 -17.99 -1.28 -11.55
N HIS A 15 -17.72 -2.55 -11.85
CA HIS A 15 -17.01 -2.97 -13.06
C HIS A 15 -17.95 -3.72 -14.02
N PRO A 16 -18.51 -3.02 -15.03
CA PRO A 16 -19.50 -3.64 -15.91
C PRO A 16 -18.87 -4.67 -16.84
N GLN A 17 -19.59 -5.76 -17.11
CA GLN A 17 -19.14 -6.83 -18.01
C GLN A 17 -18.85 -6.34 -19.44
N SER A 18 -19.41 -5.19 -19.84
CA SER A 18 -19.13 -4.55 -21.12
C SER A 18 -17.65 -4.18 -21.32
N LEU A 19 -16.87 -4.05 -20.23
CA LEU A 19 -15.42 -3.82 -20.28
C LEU A 19 -14.67 -4.88 -21.10
N CYS A 20 -15.12 -6.14 -21.08
CA CYS A 20 -14.52 -7.22 -21.88
C CYS A 20 -14.54 -6.94 -23.39
N PHE A 21 -15.41 -6.05 -23.86
CA PHE A 21 -15.58 -5.74 -25.27
C PHE A 21 -15.08 -4.34 -25.63
N ALA A 22 -14.51 -3.60 -24.67
CA ALA A 22 -14.07 -2.22 -24.87
C ALA A 22 -12.89 -2.11 -25.84
N SER A 23 -12.04 -3.14 -25.94
CA SER A 23 -10.89 -3.17 -26.84
C SER A 23 -10.55 -4.58 -27.28
N LYS A 24 -10.20 -4.74 -28.57
CA LYS A 24 -9.72 -6.03 -29.12
C LYS A 24 -8.29 -6.38 -28.68
N ASN A 25 -7.54 -5.39 -28.18
CA ASN A 25 -6.14 -5.55 -27.79
C ASN A 25 -5.97 -5.84 -26.28
N VAL A 26 -7.05 -5.72 -25.50
CA VAL A 26 -7.05 -5.91 -24.05
C VAL A 26 -8.01 -7.04 -23.71
N GLU A 27 -7.47 -8.13 -23.16
CA GLU A 27 -8.28 -9.19 -22.56
C GLU A 27 -8.58 -8.80 -21.11
N VAL A 28 -9.86 -8.75 -20.72
CA VAL A 28 -10.25 -8.45 -19.34
C VAL A 28 -10.66 -9.75 -18.64
N LYS A 29 -10.05 -10.04 -17.48
CA LYS A 29 -10.41 -11.14 -16.60
C LYS A 29 -10.86 -10.63 -15.24
N PHE A 30 -12.06 -11.01 -14.86
CA PHE A 30 -12.59 -10.76 -13.53
C PHE A 30 -12.12 -11.85 -12.57
N LEU A 31 -11.66 -11.45 -11.39
CA LEU A 31 -11.38 -12.38 -10.30
C LEU A 31 -12.69 -13.03 -9.80
N PRO A 32 -12.64 -14.25 -9.24
CA PRO A 32 -13.79 -14.83 -8.56
C PRO A 32 -14.36 -13.90 -7.48
N ALA A 33 -15.67 -13.96 -7.25
CA ALA A 33 -16.29 -13.21 -6.16
C ALA A 33 -15.65 -13.57 -4.81
N ASN A 34 -15.48 -12.58 -3.93
CA ASN A 34 -14.86 -12.73 -2.60
C ASN A 34 -13.42 -13.27 -2.59
N SER A 35 -12.69 -13.14 -3.70
CA SER A 35 -11.28 -13.60 -3.78
C SER A 35 -10.25 -12.47 -3.80
N THR A 36 -10.71 -11.22 -3.70
CA THR A 36 -9.90 -10.02 -3.89
C THR A 36 -8.67 -9.99 -2.98
N SER A 37 -8.85 -10.15 -1.66
CA SER A 37 -7.74 -10.17 -0.70
C SER A 37 -6.77 -11.36 -0.87
N LEU A 38 -7.23 -12.44 -1.50
CA LEU A 38 -6.42 -13.64 -1.72
C LEU A 38 -5.63 -13.58 -3.02
N LEU A 39 -6.23 -13.01 -4.08
CA LEU A 39 -5.76 -13.13 -5.45
C LEU A 39 -5.37 -11.79 -6.09
N GLN A 40 -5.92 -10.67 -5.64
CA GLN A 40 -5.63 -9.37 -6.25
C GLN A 40 -4.22 -8.89 -5.82
N PRO A 41 -3.29 -8.64 -6.77
CA PRO A 41 -1.95 -8.17 -6.44
C PRO A 41 -1.90 -6.81 -5.73
N LEU A 42 -2.93 -5.99 -5.93
CA LEU A 42 -3.07 -4.72 -5.22
C LEU A 42 -3.22 -4.95 -3.71
N ASP A 43 -4.17 -5.79 -3.33
CA ASP A 43 -4.45 -6.17 -1.94
C ASP A 43 -3.36 -7.07 -1.32
N GLN A 44 -2.60 -7.80 -2.14
CA GLN A 44 -1.52 -8.68 -1.66
C GLN A 44 -0.27 -7.96 -1.16
N GLY A 45 -0.13 -6.66 -1.42
CA GLY A 45 1.02 -5.92 -0.91
C GLY A 45 1.31 -4.60 -1.60
N THR A 46 0.78 -4.35 -2.80
CA THR A 46 1.05 -3.07 -3.50
C THR A 46 0.47 -1.91 -2.69
N ILE A 47 -0.76 -2.03 -2.20
CA ILE A 47 -1.39 -1.01 -1.34
C ILE A 47 -0.59 -0.84 -0.05
N GLN A 48 -0.15 -1.93 0.57
CA GLN A 48 0.65 -1.89 1.80
C GLN A 48 1.98 -1.14 1.58
N CYS A 49 2.67 -1.41 0.47
CA CYS A 49 3.91 -0.70 0.10
C CYS A 49 3.65 0.80 -0.07
N ILE A 50 2.59 1.17 -0.80
CA ILE A 50 2.21 2.59 -0.98
C ILE A 50 1.92 3.25 0.37
N LYS A 51 1.15 2.60 1.26
CA LYS A 51 0.83 3.14 2.59
C LYS A 51 2.09 3.35 3.43
N ALA A 52 3.00 2.38 3.46
CA ALA A 52 4.26 2.48 4.19
C ALA A 52 5.12 3.64 3.66
N THR A 53 5.44 3.64 2.37
CA THR A 53 6.26 4.69 1.75
C THR A 53 5.62 6.07 1.88
N TYR A 54 4.31 6.21 1.65
CA TYR A 54 3.58 7.46 1.86
C TYR A 54 3.71 7.96 3.30
N THR A 55 3.54 7.07 4.29
CA THR A 55 3.64 7.42 5.71
C THR A 55 5.05 7.91 6.05
N ARG A 56 6.09 7.21 5.57
CA ARG A 56 7.48 7.64 5.75
C ARG A 56 7.71 9.03 5.16
N LEU A 57 7.24 9.27 3.93
CA LEU A 57 7.39 10.56 3.26
C LEU A 57 6.65 11.70 3.97
N VAL A 58 5.42 11.47 4.44
CA VAL A 58 4.66 12.47 5.21
C VAL A 58 5.41 12.86 6.48
N LEU A 59 5.81 11.86 7.29
CA LEU A 59 6.50 12.13 8.55
C LEU A 59 7.87 12.77 8.31
N GLY A 60 8.61 12.31 7.29
CA GLY A 60 9.88 12.91 6.88
C GLY A 60 9.73 14.38 6.50
N LYS A 61 8.73 14.72 5.67
CA LYS A 61 8.45 16.11 5.28
C LYS A 61 8.10 16.98 6.49
N LEU A 62 7.33 16.47 7.44
CA LEU A 62 7.00 17.18 8.69
C LEU A 62 8.26 17.43 9.53
N ARG A 63 9.09 16.40 9.72
CA ARG A 63 10.34 16.47 10.47
C ARG A 63 11.29 17.50 9.85
N ASP A 64 11.54 17.39 8.55
CA ASP A 64 12.46 18.27 7.83
C ASP A 64 11.98 19.73 7.89
N THR A 65 10.66 19.95 7.83
CA THR A 65 10.07 21.28 7.96
C THR A 65 10.24 21.84 9.39
N LEU A 66 10.07 21.02 10.43
CA LEU A 66 10.28 21.44 11.82
C LEU A 66 11.75 21.80 12.07
N HIS A 67 12.69 21.01 11.56
CA HIS A 67 14.12 21.33 11.66
C HIS A 67 14.47 22.63 10.94
N ALA A 68 13.88 22.87 9.77
CA ALA A 68 14.12 24.10 9.01
C ALA A 68 13.41 25.33 9.60
N LYS A 69 12.34 25.15 10.38
CA LYS A 69 11.51 26.22 10.94
C LYS A 69 11.20 25.95 12.42
N PRO A 70 12.12 26.27 13.34
CA PRO A 70 11.97 25.98 14.77
C PRO A 70 10.75 26.66 15.43
N ASP A 71 10.28 27.77 14.86
CA ASP A 71 9.10 28.50 15.37
C ASP A 71 7.77 27.85 14.99
N CYS A 72 7.78 26.80 14.15
CA CYS A 72 6.60 26.03 13.81
C CYS A 72 6.41 24.88 14.78
N ASP A 73 5.17 24.66 15.24
CA ASP A 73 4.79 23.43 15.91
C ASP A 73 4.20 22.40 14.91
N LEU A 74 4.27 21.12 15.29
CA LEU A 74 3.77 20.00 14.48
C LEU A 74 2.26 20.12 14.18
N THR A 75 1.47 20.59 15.14
CA THR A 75 0.01 20.73 14.99
C THR A 75 -0.34 21.78 13.94
N GLY A 76 0.37 22.90 13.91
CA GLY A 76 0.22 23.97 12.95
C GLY A 76 0.65 23.55 11.55
N LEU A 77 1.70 22.72 11.42
CA LEU A 77 2.07 22.11 10.15
C LEU A 77 1.00 21.14 9.64
N TRP A 78 0.50 20.26 10.50
CA TRP A 78 -0.55 19.32 10.13
C TRP A 78 -1.84 20.03 9.68
N LYS A 79 -2.24 21.11 10.36
CA LYS A 79 -3.39 21.93 9.95
C LYS A 79 -3.24 22.60 8.58
N ARG A 80 -2.00 22.80 8.12
CA ARG A 80 -1.70 23.35 6.78
C ARG A 80 -1.52 22.27 5.72
N PHE A 81 -1.44 21.01 6.11
CA PHE A 81 -1.31 19.90 5.18
C PHE A 81 -2.56 19.79 4.30
N SER A 82 -2.38 19.94 3.00
CA SER A 82 -3.48 20.03 2.05
C SER A 82 -3.70 18.71 1.30
N ILE A 83 -4.84 18.58 0.63
CA ILE A 83 -5.09 17.47 -0.30
C ILE A 83 -4.07 17.48 -1.45
N ALA A 84 -3.61 18.66 -1.88
CA ALA A 84 -2.59 18.77 -2.91
C ALA A 84 -1.25 18.19 -2.44
N ASP A 85 -0.87 18.40 -1.18
CA ASP A 85 0.31 17.75 -0.58
C ASP A 85 0.16 16.24 -0.56
N ALA A 86 -1.01 15.74 -0.16
CA ALA A 86 -1.30 14.31 -0.16
C ALA A 86 -1.16 13.68 -1.56
N ILE A 87 -1.74 14.30 -2.59
CA ILE A 87 -1.65 13.83 -3.97
C ILE A 87 -0.20 13.80 -4.45
N ALA A 88 0.57 14.85 -4.16
CA ALA A 88 1.98 14.90 -4.53
C ALA A 88 2.78 13.77 -3.87
N LEU A 89 2.54 13.52 -2.58
CA LEU A 89 3.21 12.46 -1.82
C LEU A 89 2.77 11.06 -2.24
N ILE A 90 1.52 10.85 -2.67
CA ILE A 90 1.08 9.58 -3.25
C ILE A 90 1.82 9.30 -4.57
N ALA A 91 1.96 10.33 -5.42
CA ALA A 91 2.71 10.19 -6.67
C ALA A 91 4.19 9.87 -6.40
N GLU A 92 4.80 10.56 -5.43
CA GLU A 92 6.17 10.31 -4.99
C GLU A 92 6.35 8.90 -4.43
N ALA A 93 5.44 8.45 -3.55
CA ALA A 93 5.44 7.09 -3.03
C ALA A 93 5.36 6.04 -4.16
N GLY A 94 4.48 6.26 -5.14
CA GLY A 94 4.36 5.40 -6.31
C GLY A 94 5.64 5.33 -7.15
N HIS A 95 6.41 6.42 -7.22
CA HIS A 95 7.69 6.47 -7.92
C HIS A 95 8.84 5.79 -7.16
N GLU A 96 8.83 5.82 -5.82
CA GLU A 96 9.85 5.15 -5.01
C GLU A 96 9.71 3.63 -4.97
N ILE A 97 8.48 3.12 -5.15
CA ILE A 97 8.23 1.67 -5.19
C ILE A 97 8.93 1.06 -6.40
N LYS A 98 9.81 0.10 -6.12
CA LYS A 98 10.60 -0.56 -7.16
C LYS A 98 9.71 -1.53 -7.95
N PRO A 99 9.90 -1.65 -9.28
CA PRO A 99 9.15 -2.61 -10.10
C PRO A 99 9.21 -4.05 -9.59
N ARG A 100 10.32 -4.44 -8.96
CA ARG A 100 10.49 -5.76 -8.33
C ARG A 100 9.53 -6.00 -7.15
N THR A 101 9.23 -4.96 -6.37
CA THR A 101 8.31 -5.03 -5.23
C THR A 101 6.89 -5.25 -5.73
N VAL A 102 6.50 -4.52 -6.77
CA VAL A 102 5.21 -4.72 -7.46
C VAL A 102 5.14 -6.11 -8.07
N SER A 103 6.19 -6.58 -8.74
CA SER A 103 6.25 -7.94 -9.28
C SER A 103 6.10 -8.99 -8.18
N GLY A 104 6.72 -8.79 -7.02
CA GLY A 104 6.58 -9.67 -5.85
C GLY A 104 5.14 -9.84 -5.38
N CYS A 105 4.31 -8.80 -5.50
CA CYS A 105 2.89 -8.83 -5.12
C CYS A 105 2.04 -9.76 -6.01
N TRP A 106 2.56 -10.19 -7.17
CA TRP A 106 1.89 -11.18 -8.02
C TRP A 106 2.12 -12.61 -7.56
N LYS A 107 2.99 -12.86 -6.58
CA LYS A 107 3.46 -14.21 -6.23
C LYS A 107 2.34 -15.18 -5.87
N ARG A 108 1.26 -14.77 -5.18
CA ARG A 108 0.17 -15.73 -4.88
C ARG A 108 -0.72 -16.01 -6.09
N LEU A 109 -0.88 -15.03 -6.98
CA LEU A 109 -1.69 -15.18 -8.20
C LEU A 109 -0.93 -15.95 -9.30
N TRP A 110 0.37 -15.69 -9.45
CA TRP A 110 1.21 -16.23 -10.51
C TRP A 110 2.66 -16.41 -10.06
N ARG A 111 2.93 -17.52 -9.34
CA ARG A 111 4.28 -17.83 -8.82
C ARG A 111 5.34 -17.88 -9.91
N ASP A 112 5.04 -18.54 -11.04
CA ASP A 112 6.02 -18.76 -12.11
C ASP A 112 6.44 -17.48 -12.83
N ALA A 113 5.64 -16.41 -12.75
CA ALA A 113 5.99 -15.10 -13.30
C ALA A 113 6.87 -14.26 -12.36
N VAL A 114 7.03 -14.68 -11.11
CA VAL A 114 7.81 -13.97 -10.09
C VAL A 114 9.09 -14.75 -9.82
N ASN A 115 10.21 -14.30 -10.38
CA ASN A 115 11.53 -14.79 -9.99
C ASN A 115 11.73 -14.57 -8.48
N GLU A 116 12.36 -15.52 -7.79
CA GLU A 116 12.55 -15.57 -6.32
C GLU A 116 12.73 -14.18 -5.69
N CYS A 117 11.63 -13.60 -5.21
CA CYS A 117 11.60 -12.24 -4.70
C CYS A 117 11.91 -12.26 -3.20
N GLU A 118 13.12 -11.83 -2.84
CA GLU A 118 13.57 -11.58 -1.46
C GLU A 118 13.19 -10.18 -0.94
N ASP A 119 12.18 -9.50 -1.50
CA ASP A 119 11.86 -8.10 -1.14
C ASP A 119 10.89 -7.99 0.07
N ILE A 120 10.69 -9.07 0.83
CA ILE A 120 9.92 -9.04 2.11
C ILE A 120 10.59 -8.10 3.13
N GLY A 121 11.91 -7.90 3.03
CA GLY A 121 12.65 -6.98 3.90
C GLY A 121 12.38 -5.49 3.64
N ALA A 122 11.92 -5.11 2.44
CA ALA A 122 11.74 -3.71 2.08
C ALA A 122 10.65 -3.01 2.91
N ILE A 123 9.57 -3.72 3.26
CA ILE A 123 8.51 -3.17 4.12
C ILE A 123 8.99 -3.03 5.57
N ASP A 124 9.76 -3.99 6.07
CA ASP A 124 10.30 -3.92 7.43
C ASP A 124 11.31 -2.78 7.62
N GLU A 125 12.08 -2.47 6.57
CA GLU A 125 12.94 -1.28 6.51
C GLU A 125 12.11 0.01 6.58
N GLU A 126 11.09 0.14 5.73
CA GLU A 126 10.15 1.27 5.73
C GLU A 126 9.48 1.46 7.10
N VAL A 127 8.99 0.37 7.71
CA VAL A 127 8.38 0.39 9.05
C VAL A 127 9.37 0.89 10.11
N MET A 128 10.64 0.46 10.03
CA MET A 128 11.67 0.91 10.96
C MET A 128 11.95 2.41 10.80
N ASP A 129 12.05 2.88 9.57
CA ASP A 129 12.27 4.29 9.28
C ASP A 129 11.11 5.17 9.76
N ILE A 130 9.86 4.74 9.55
CA ILE A 130 8.67 5.44 10.05
C ILE A 130 8.73 5.58 11.57
N VAL A 131 9.05 4.50 12.29
CA VAL A 131 9.17 4.52 13.76
C VAL A 131 10.28 5.46 14.20
N ASN A 132 11.43 5.45 13.53
CA ASN A 132 12.54 6.33 13.85
C ASN A 132 12.17 7.81 13.64
N ILE A 133 11.53 8.15 12.52
CA ILE A 133 11.09 9.51 12.22
C ILE A 133 10.00 9.96 13.22
N ALA A 134 9.05 9.08 13.56
CA ALA A 134 8.03 9.38 14.56
C ALA A 134 8.68 9.74 15.91
N LYS A 135 9.68 8.96 16.35
CA LYS A 135 10.41 9.24 17.59
C LYS A 135 11.20 10.55 17.56
N GLU A 136 11.77 10.89 16.40
CA GLU A 136 12.45 12.18 16.19
C GLU A 136 11.49 13.37 16.25
N LEU A 137 10.28 13.22 15.69
CA LEU A 137 9.21 14.24 15.78
C LEU A 137 8.80 14.48 17.24
N GLY A 138 8.72 13.41 18.03
CA GLY A 138 8.36 13.44 19.43
C GLY A 138 6.92 13.90 19.70
N GLY A 139 6.56 13.94 20.98
CA GLY A 139 5.21 14.24 21.44
C GLY A 139 4.39 12.99 21.75
N GLU A 140 3.24 13.19 22.38
CA GLU A 140 2.33 12.10 22.78
C GLU A 140 1.87 11.31 21.54
N GLY A 141 1.98 9.98 21.59
CA GLY A 141 1.66 9.07 20.49
C GLY A 141 2.78 8.86 19.47
N PHE A 142 3.69 9.82 19.26
CA PHE A 142 4.82 9.66 18.33
C PHE A 142 6.06 9.09 19.02
N SER A 143 6.37 9.54 20.24
CA SER A 143 7.52 9.05 21.02
C SER A 143 7.43 7.56 21.36
N ASP A 144 6.22 7.08 21.61
CA ASP A 144 5.94 5.71 22.06
C ASP A 144 5.62 4.77 20.88
N MET A 145 5.67 5.27 19.64
CA MET A 145 5.34 4.51 18.43
C MET A 145 6.21 3.25 18.31
N ILE A 146 5.58 2.12 18.08
CA ILE A 146 6.23 0.83 17.83
C ILE A 146 5.93 0.31 16.43
N LYS A 147 6.68 -0.71 16.01
CA LYS A 147 6.52 -1.31 14.67
C LYS A 147 5.12 -1.87 14.44
N ASP A 148 4.50 -2.41 15.49
CA ASP A 148 3.19 -3.05 15.38
C ASP A 148 2.08 -2.02 15.11
N ASP A 149 2.17 -0.82 15.68
CA ASP A 149 1.24 0.29 15.37
C ASP A 149 1.27 0.64 13.88
N ILE A 150 2.48 0.70 13.30
CA ILE A 150 2.67 0.99 11.89
C ILE A 150 2.19 -0.17 11.02
N ARG A 151 2.46 -1.42 11.43
CA ARG A 151 1.96 -2.61 10.73
C ARG A 151 0.45 -2.64 10.67
N GLU A 152 -0.22 -2.38 11.80
CA GLU A 152 -1.67 -2.27 11.85
C GLU A 152 -2.19 -1.15 10.94
N HIS A 153 -1.48 -0.01 10.88
CA HIS A 153 -1.86 1.11 10.02
C HIS A 153 -1.74 0.79 8.51
N ILE A 154 -0.66 0.12 8.10
CA ILE A 154 -0.39 -0.17 6.68
C ILE A 154 -1.09 -1.44 6.19
N GLU A 155 -1.45 -2.35 7.09
CA GLU A 155 -2.23 -3.54 6.75
C GLU A 155 -3.59 -3.13 6.18
N ASP A 156 -4.01 -3.88 5.16
CA ASP A 156 -5.33 -3.69 4.60
C ASP A 156 -6.32 -4.55 5.37
N CYS A 157 -7.37 -3.94 5.92
CA CYS A 157 -8.37 -4.60 6.78
C CYS A 157 -9.14 -5.76 6.10
N GLY A 158 -8.82 -6.14 4.86
CA GLY A 158 -9.40 -7.28 4.13
C GLY A 158 -8.91 -8.66 4.57
N CYS A 159 -7.82 -8.78 5.34
CA CYS A 159 -7.24 -10.08 5.72
C CYS A 159 -7.83 -10.71 7.00
N ASN A 160 -8.26 -9.92 7.99
CA ASN A 160 -8.65 -10.47 9.31
C ASN A 160 -10.08 -11.03 9.40
N VAL A 161 -10.91 -10.79 8.38
CA VAL A 161 -12.30 -11.29 8.38
C VAL A 161 -12.37 -12.80 8.06
N TYR A 162 -11.38 -13.35 7.35
CA TYR A 162 -11.40 -14.77 6.95
C TYR A 162 -10.67 -15.69 7.94
N ALA A 163 -9.64 -15.19 8.64
CA ALA A 163 -8.94 -15.97 9.67
C ALA A 163 -9.82 -16.28 10.90
N SER A 164 -10.90 -15.52 11.10
CA SER A 164 -11.86 -15.72 12.20
C SER A 164 -13.04 -16.62 11.85
N GLN A 165 -13.24 -16.97 10.56
CA GLN A 165 -14.31 -17.88 10.14
C GLN A 165 -13.89 -19.36 10.06
N GLU A 166 -12.59 -19.66 9.94
CA GLU A 166 -12.10 -21.05 9.95
C GLU A 166 -12.06 -21.71 11.34
N LYS A 167 -12.28 -20.95 12.43
CA LYS A 167 -12.33 -21.51 13.80
C LYS A 167 -13.72 -21.87 14.31
N ARG A 168 -14.77 -21.83 13.46
CA ARG A 168 -16.16 -22.10 13.89
C ARG A 168 -16.84 -23.27 13.20
N VAL A 169 -16.11 -24.08 12.45
CA VAL A 169 -16.64 -25.34 11.89
C VAL A 169 -15.66 -26.48 12.16
N TYR A 170 -15.61 -26.89 13.44
CA TYR A 170 -15.44 -28.29 13.86
C TYR A 170 -16.18 -28.45 15.20
#